data_AF-A0A7U9STX3-F1
#
_entry.id   AF-A0A7U9STX3-F1
#
_cell.length_a   1.000
_cell.length_b   1.000
_cell.length_c   1.000
_cell.angle_alpha   90.00
_cell.angle_beta   90.00
_cell.angle_gamma   90.00
#
_symmetry.space_group_name_H-M   'P 1'
#
loop_
_entity.id
_entity.type
_entity.pdbx_description
1 polymer ?
#
loop_
_entity_poly.entity_id
_entity_poly.type
_entity_poly.pdbx_seq_one_letter_code
_entity_poly.pdbx_strand_id
1 'polypeptide(L)'
;MNKKQIGGLVIAVILFIMVGVSSVLTHAFSNRILMDSMEELWRDGAGFNPPLNDYIAVVRVQGTIQEQTTTGMFEVPVGYQHITTMEYIDDLMNDDNNQGILLYVDSPGGTVYESEELYLKLKEYKERTDRPVWDYMAHYAASGGYMISMASDKIYANPNTTTGSIGVIMSGYDMSGLYEKLGIRYISITSGENKDSSKMTEEQIAIYQGQVDEYYNKFVSIVSEGRGMTEEEVKALADGRVYTANQALNNGLIDEISLYEDMTMAMCSELGVYEFYEPETELDFFTSLFARIESVIPKSEAQILKETAADMESGVPMYYAEQLR
;
A
#
# COMPACT_ATOMS: atom_id res chain seq x y z
N MET A 1 -34.13 -50.18 28.09
CA MET A 1 -33.47 -49.96 26.79
C MET A 1 -33.21 -51.33 26.14
N ASN A 2 -33.63 -51.56 24.89
CA ASN A 2 -33.40 -52.84 24.20
C ASN A 2 -31.90 -52.99 23.88
N LYS A 3 -31.35 -54.22 23.87
CA LYS A 3 -29.96 -54.51 23.48
C LYS A 3 -29.54 -53.82 22.17
N LYS A 4 -30.46 -53.63 21.22
CA LYS A 4 -30.20 -52.88 19.97
C LYS A 4 -30.00 -51.38 20.19
N GLN A 5 -30.72 -50.75 21.12
CA GLN A 5 -30.56 -49.34 21.48
C GLN A 5 -29.27 -49.11 22.29
N ILE A 6 -28.88 -50.06 23.13
CA ILE A 6 -27.59 -50.04 23.84
C ILE A 6 -26.44 -50.15 22.84
N GLY A 7 -26.53 -51.07 21.87
CA GLY A 7 -25.53 -51.19 20.80
C GLY A 7 -25.38 -49.92 19.97
N GLY A 8 -26.50 -49.27 19.60
CA GLY A 8 -26.47 -47.99 18.89
C GLY A 8 -25.82 -46.86 19.67
N LEU A 9 -26.08 -46.77 20.98
CA LEU A 9 -25.48 -45.75 21.85
C LEU A 9 -23.95 -45.93 21.97
N VAL A 10 -23.49 -47.18 22.10
CA VAL A 10 -22.06 -47.49 22.19
C VAL A 10 -21.33 -47.12 20.88
N ILE A 11 -21.91 -47.42 19.72
CA ILE A 11 -21.33 -47.04 18.42
C ILE A 11 -21.28 -45.52 18.26
N ALA A 12 -22.33 -44.80 18.66
CA ALA A 12 -22.35 -43.35 18.60
C ALA A 12 -21.29 -42.70 19.49
N VAL A 13 -21.07 -43.22 20.71
CA VAL A 13 -20.01 -42.75 21.61
C VAL A 13 -18.62 -43.01 21.03
N ILE A 14 -18.39 -44.19 20.44
CA ILE A 14 -17.11 -44.53 19.81
C ILE A 14 -16.84 -43.63 18.60
N LEU A 15 -17.84 -43.37 17.75
CA LEU A 15 -17.72 -42.43 16.64
C LEU A 15 -17.44 -41.01 17.11
N PHE A 16 -18.14 -40.55 18.15
CA PHE A 16 -17.92 -39.22 18.73
C PHE A 16 -16.50 -39.07 19.31
N ILE A 17 -15.99 -40.10 19.99
CA ILE A 17 -14.61 -40.13 20.49
C ILE A 17 -13.63 -40.15 19.32
N MET A 18 -13.83 -40.98 18.29
CA MET A 18 -12.91 -41.01 17.14
C MET A 18 -12.90 -39.68 16.37
N VAL A 19 -14.05 -39.05 16.15
CA VAL A 19 -14.15 -37.74 15.49
C VAL A 19 -13.54 -36.65 16.37
N GLY A 20 -13.82 -36.66 17.68
CA GLY A 20 -13.23 -35.71 18.62
C GLY A 20 -11.72 -35.86 18.75
N VAL A 21 -11.21 -37.08 18.84
CA VAL A 21 -9.76 -37.38 18.91
C VAL A 21 -9.08 -37.05 17.59
N SER A 22 -9.69 -37.36 16.44
CA SER A 22 -9.17 -36.98 15.13
C SER A 22 -9.14 -35.45 14.96
N SER A 23 -10.19 -34.75 15.37
CA SER A 23 -10.25 -33.29 15.33
C SER A 23 -9.21 -32.64 16.25
N VAL A 24 -9.06 -33.15 17.48
CA VAL A 24 -8.06 -32.64 18.44
C VAL A 24 -6.64 -32.95 17.98
N LEU A 25 -6.39 -34.14 17.43
CA LEU A 25 -5.08 -34.49 16.87
C LEU A 25 -4.78 -33.67 15.61
N THR A 26 -5.75 -33.47 14.73
CA THR A 26 -5.60 -32.65 13.53
C THR A 26 -5.36 -31.19 13.90
N HIS A 27 -6.08 -30.65 14.88
CA HIS A 27 -5.84 -29.30 15.40
C HIS A 27 -4.49 -29.17 16.10
N ALA A 28 -4.11 -30.13 16.94
CA ALA A 28 -2.83 -30.08 17.64
C ALA A 28 -1.64 -30.24 16.69
N PHE A 29 -1.78 -31.11 15.69
CA PHE A 29 -0.76 -31.36 14.67
C PHE A 29 -0.68 -30.19 13.67
N SER A 30 -1.81 -29.66 13.21
CA SER A 30 -1.80 -28.48 12.32
C SER A 30 -1.32 -27.24 13.05
N ASN A 31 -1.71 -27.02 14.32
CA ASN A 31 -1.18 -25.90 15.09
C ASN A 31 0.32 -26.03 15.32
N ARG A 32 0.84 -27.24 15.53
CA ARG A 32 2.27 -27.45 15.71
C ARG A 32 3.06 -27.28 14.42
N ILE A 33 2.56 -27.80 13.29
CA ILE A 33 3.19 -27.58 11.98
C ILE A 33 3.11 -26.10 11.60
N LEU A 34 1.97 -25.43 11.83
CA LEU A 34 1.83 -24.00 11.61
C LEU A 34 2.79 -23.22 12.51
N MET A 35 2.89 -23.54 13.80
CA MET A 35 3.82 -22.85 14.72
C MET A 35 5.28 -23.11 14.38
N ASP A 36 5.68 -24.34 14.05
CA ASP A 36 7.06 -24.67 13.67
C ASP A 36 7.41 -24.00 12.33
N SER A 37 6.47 -23.96 11.37
CA SER A 37 6.65 -23.22 10.11
C SER A 37 6.69 -21.71 10.35
N MET A 38 5.87 -21.19 11.26
CA MET A 38 5.85 -19.78 11.67
C MET A 38 7.11 -19.36 12.42
N GLU A 39 7.73 -20.25 13.20
CA GLU A 39 8.99 -20.00 13.91
C GLU A 39 10.20 -20.02 12.96
N GLU A 40 10.14 -20.82 11.88
CA GLU A 40 11.07 -20.75 10.76
C GLU A 40 10.85 -19.47 9.91
N LEU A 41 9.59 -19.09 9.66
CA LEU A 41 9.16 -17.83 8.99
C LEU A 41 9.51 -16.55 9.77
N TRP A 42 9.66 -16.63 11.10
CA TRP A 42 10.12 -15.50 11.91
C TRP A 42 11.65 -15.41 12.00
N ARG A 43 12.36 -16.51 11.74
CA ARG A 43 13.83 -16.53 11.70
C ARG A 43 14.38 -16.08 10.34
N ASP A 44 13.72 -16.47 9.26
CA ASP A 44 13.91 -15.94 7.92
C ASP A 44 12.78 -14.95 7.67
N GLY A 45 12.88 -13.75 8.27
CA GLY A 45 11.85 -12.72 8.15
C GLY A 45 11.38 -12.60 6.70
N ALA A 46 10.08 -12.40 6.49
CA ALA A 46 9.53 -12.04 5.17
C ALA A 46 10.22 -10.74 4.72
N GLY A 47 11.37 -10.89 4.09
CA GLY A 47 12.49 -10.00 4.38
C GLY A 47 13.55 -10.15 3.32
N PHE A 48 13.96 -8.99 2.85
CA PHE A 48 15.00 -8.74 1.88
C PHE A 48 15.92 -9.94 1.57
N ASN A 49 15.62 -10.62 0.46
CA ASN A 49 16.37 -11.76 -0.07
C ASN A 49 16.75 -11.47 -1.53
N PRO A 50 17.69 -10.54 -1.75
CA PRO A 50 18.07 -10.10 -3.09
C PRO A 50 18.85 -11.17 -3.86
N PRO A 51 18.91 -11.07 -5.20
CA PRO A 51 19.79 -11.90 -6.01
C PRO A 51 21.26 -11.77 -5.62
N LEU A 52 22.04 -12.84 -5.88
CA LEU A 52 23.49 -12.83 -5.68
C LEU A 52 24.26 -12.05 -6.77
N ASN A 53 23.61 -11.75 -7.89
CA ASN A 53 24.17 -10.97 -9.00
C ASN A 53 23.65 -9.53 -8.96
N ASP A 54 24.24 -8.68 -9.79
CA ASP A 54 23.76 -7.31 -9.99
C ASP A 54 22.27 -7.27 -10.38
N TYR A 55 21.50 -6.43 -9.71
CA TYR A 55 20.06 -6.29 -9.94
C TYR A 55 19.57 -4.85 -9.79
N ILE A 56 18.41 -4.56 -10.37
CA ILE A 56 17.67 -3.30 -10.19
C ILE A 56 16.51 -3.56 -9.22
N ALA A 57 16.45 -2.79 -8.14
CA ALA A 57 15.37 -2.93 -7.16
C ALA A 57 14.10 -2.23 -7.63
N VAL A 58 12.96 -2.90 -7.55
CA VAL A 58 11.65 -2.28 -7.77
C VAL A 58 11.10 -1.84 -6.42
N VAL A 59 10.90 -0.53 -6.25
CA VAL A 59 10.25 0.06 -5.07
C VAL A 59 8.85 0.51 -5.47
N ARG A 60 7.81 -0.19 -4.99
CA ARG A 60 6.42 0.14 -5.32
C ARG A 60 5.80 1.09 -4.32
N VAL A 61 5.24 2.19 -4.81
CA VAL A 61 4.39 3.11 -4.04
C VAL A 61 3.00 3.09 -4.64
N GLN A 62 2.16 2.21 -4.11
CA GLN A 62 0.80 1.98 -4.61
C GLN A 62 -0.26 2.30 -3.56
N GLY A 63 -1.25 3.10 -3.97
CA GLY A 63 -2.30 3.60 -3.07
C GLY A 63 -1.89 4.87 -2.34
N THR A 64 -2.67 5.23 -1.32
CA THR A 64 -2.46 6.46 -0.54
C THR A 64 -1.18 6.36 0.29
N ILE A 65 -0.30 7.35 0.18
CA ILE A 65 0.90 7.47 1.02
C ILE A 65 0.46 7.96 2.40
N GLN A 66 0.64 7.14 3.43
CA GLN A 66 0.16 7.44 4.79
C GLN A 66 0.91 6.61 5.83
N GLU A 67 0.76 6.99 7.10
CA GLU A 67 1.27 6.23 8.24
C GLU A 67 0.88 4.76 8.12
N GLN A 68 1.87 3.88 8.25
CA GLN A 68 1.63 2.45 8.28
C GLN A 68 0.96 2.08 9.60
N THR A 69 -0.31 1.69 9.53
CA THR A 69 -0.99 1.09 10.68
C THR A 69 -0.67 -0.39 10.76
N THR A 70 -0.04 -0.84 11.84
CA THR A 70 0.14 -2.27 12.10
C THR A 70 -1.22 -2.93 12.27
N THR A 71 -1.60 -3.75 11.31
CA THR A 71 -2.75 -4.64 11.40
C THR A 71 -2.42 -5.84 12.30
N GLY A 72 -3.43 -6.49 12.88
CA GLY A 72 -3.20 -7.62 13.80
C GLY A 72 -2.43 -8.77 13.12
N MET A 73 -1.85 -9.69 13.91
CA MET A 73 -1.02 -10.84 13.44
C MET A 73 -1.66 -11.73 12.34
N PHE A 74 -2.95 -11.59 12.05
CA PHE A 74 -3.68 -12.35 11.04
C PHE A 74 -4.33 -11.48 9.96
N GLU A 75 -4.07 -10.17 9.96
CA GLU A 75 -4.61 -9.24 8.98
C GLU A 75 -3.57 -8.95 7.90
N VAL A 76 -3.96 -9.21 6.65
CA VAL A 76 -3.16 -8.88 5.47
C VAL A 76 -3.10 -7.36 5.35
N PRO A 77 -1.90 -6.75 5.35
CA PRO A 77 -1.78 -5.32 5.12
C PRO A 77 -2.34 -4.96 3.74
N VAL A 78 -3.19 -3.93 3.68
CA VAL A 78 -3.79 -3.46 2.42
C VAL A 78 -3.28 -2.06 2.12
N GLY A 79 -2.75 -1.86 0.91
CA GLY A 79 -2.22 -0.59 0.45
C GLY A 79 -0.77 -0.35 0.84
N TYR A 80 -0.31 0.89 0.65
CA TYR A 80 1.07 1.32 0.89
C TYR A 80 1.54 1.03 2.33
N GLN A 81 2.72 0.42 2.45
CA GLN A 81 3.38 0.08 3.72
C GLN A 81 4.59 0.99 3.90
N HIS A 82 4.40 2.14 4.58
CA HIS A 82 5.43 3.17 4.69
C HIS A 82 6.71 2.68 5.35
N ILE A 83 6.63 2.13 6.57
CA ILE A 83 7.79 1.68 7.34
C ILE A 83 8.54 0.58 6.57
N THR A 84 7.81 -0.41 6.05
CA THR A 84 8.41 -1.50 5.26
C THR A 84 9.11 -0.98 4.00
N THR A 85 8.56 0.05 3.34
CA THR A 85 9.21 0.68 2.18
C THR A 85 10.50 1.39 2.59
N MET A 86 10.49 2.09 3.72
CA MET A 86 11.67 2.80 4.23
C MET A 86 12.80 1.84 4.63
N GLU A 87 12.45 0.76 5.34
CA GLU A 87 13.38 -0.32 5.70
C GLU A 87 13.95 -1.02 4.47
N TYR A 88 13.12 -1.28 3.45
CA TYR A 88 13.59 -1.84 2.19
C TYR A 88 14.62 -0.93 1.49
N ILE A 89 14.40 0.38 1.45
CA ILE A 89 15.38 1.32 0.88
C ILE A 89 16.67 1.35 1.73
N ASP A 90 16.57 1.22 3.06
CA ASP A 90 17.74 1.10 3.93
C ASP A 90 18.55 -0.17 3.63
N ASP A 91 17.89 -1.30 3.40
CA ASP A 91 18.54 -2.56 2.99
C ASP A 91 19.23 -2.42 1.63
N LEU A 92 18.58 -1.78 0.66
CA LEU A 92 19.15 -1.51 -0.67
C LEU A 92 20.40 -0.63 -0.62
N MET A 93 20.46 0.34 0.30
CA MET A 93 21.66 1.16 0.50
C MET A 93 22.86 0.37 1.02
N ASN A 94 22.63 -0.79 1.65
CA ASN A 94 23.66 -1.63 2.23
C ASN A 94 24.02 -2.85 1.36
N ASP A 95 23.33 -3.06 0.24
CA ASP A 95 23.62 -4.15 -0.70
C ASP A 95 24.47 -3.66 -1.88
N ASP A 96 25.66 -4.23 -2.04
CA ASP A 96 26.60 -3.91 -3.12
C ASP A 96 26.11 -4.38 -4.50
N ASN A 97 25.24 -5.41 -4.56
CA ASN A 97 24.69 -5.96 -5.80
C ASN A 97 23.52 -5.13 -6.35
N ASN A 98 22.88 -4.29 -5.54
CA ASN A 98 21.88 -3.38 -6.05
C ASN A 98 22.56 -2.34 -6.96
N GLN A 99 22.08 -2.14 -8.19
CA GLN A 99 22.68 -1.18 -9.14
C GLN A 99 21.77 0.03 -9.43
N GLY A 100 20.62 0.12 -8.77
CA GLY A 100 19.67 1.23 -8.94
C GLY A 100 18.29 0.90 -8.39
N ILE A 101 17.42 1.90 -8.37
CA ILE A 101 16.00 1.76 -8.03
C ILE A 101 15.15 2.10 -9.25
N LEU A 102 14.22 1.21 -9.59
CA LEU A 102 13.02 1.54 -10.34
C LEU A 102 11.92 1.88 -9.32
N LEU A 103 11.60 3.17 -9.19
CA LEU A 103 10.47 3.64 -8.40
C LEU A 103 9.21 3.47 -9.24
N TYR A 104 8.29 2.61 -8.81
CA TYR A 104 7.01 2.40 -9.47
C TYR A 104 5.92 3.12 -8.69
N VAL A 105 5.34 4.18 -9.25
CA VAL A 105 4.33 5.02 -8.57
C VAL A 105 2.95 4.79 -9.17
N ASP A 106 2.02 4.34 -8.33
CA ASP A 106 0.58 4.33 -8.60
C ASP A 106 -0.18 4.90 -7.40
N SER A 107 -0.05 6.21 -7.19
CA SER A 107 -0.52 6.89 -5.99
C SER A 107 -1.23 8.22 -6.31
N PRO A 108 -2.40 8.48 -5.69
CA PRO A 108 -3.02 9.79 -5.71
C PRO A 108 -2.32 10.80 -4.79
N GLY A 109 -1.26 10.37 -4.08
CA GLY A 109 -0.60 11.12 -3.02
C GLY A 109 -1.04 10.68 -1.64
N GLY A 110 -1.06 11.61 -0.69
CA GLY A 110 -1.44 11.31 0.69
C GLY A 110 -0.95 12.35 1.67
N THR A 111 -0.49 11.92 2.84
CA THR A 111 -0.01 12.80 3.90
C THR A 111 1.33 13.42 3.57
N VAL A 112 1.52 14.68 3.98
CA VAL A 112 2.73 15.47 3.68
C VAL A 112 3.97 14.84 4.31
N TYR A 113 3.87 14.39 5.56
CA TYR A 113 5.00 13.86 6.33
C TYR A 113 5.62 12.64 5.64
N GLU A 114 4.82 11.60 5.36
CA GLU A 114 5.27 10.34 4.78
C GLU A 114 5.73 10.51 3.33
N SER A 115 5.14 11.46 2.59
CA SER A 115 5.58 11.79 1.23
C SER A 115 6.95 12.47 1.24
N GLU A 116 7.17 13.45 2.12
CA GLU A 116 8.47 14.12 2.26
C GLU A 116 9.53 13.17 2.81
N GLU A 117 9.18 12.34 3.79
CA GLU A 117 10.09 11.35 4.37
C GLU A 117 10.59 10.35 3.32
N LEU A 118 9.69 9.83 2.47
CA LEU A 118 10.08 8.95 1.37
C LEU A 118 10.94 9.66 0.31
N TYR A 119 10.58 10.89 -0.06
CA TYR A 119 11.39 11.72 -0.96
C TYR A 119 12.83 11.88 -0.43
N LEU A 120 12.98 12.23 0.84
CA LEU A 120 14.28 12.40 1.48
C LEU A 120 15.06 11.08 1.55
N LYS A 121 14.39 9.95 1.81
CA LYS A 121 15.03 8.62 1.82
C LYS A 121 15.56 8.20 0.44
N LEU A 122 14.80 8.47 -0.62
CA LEU A 122 15.26 8.23 -2.00
C LEU A 122 16.45 9.13 -2.36
N LYS A 123 16.46 10.39 -1.90
CA LYS A 123 17.65 11.25 -2.03
C LYS A 123 18.85 10.72 -1.26
N GLU A 124 18.66 10.27 -0.02
CA GLU A 124 19.72 9.66 0.79
C GLU A 124 20.31 8.45 0.07
N TYR A 125 19.47 7.58 -0.51
CA TYR A 125 19.92 6.44 -1.31
C TYR A 125 20.87 6.88 -2.43
N LYS A 126 20.50 7.89 -3.21
CA LYS A 126 21.34 8.41 -4.30
C LYS A 126 22.65 8.99 -3.77
N GLU A 127 22.58 9.81 -2.73
CA GLU A 127 23.76 10.47 -2.14
C GLU A 127 24.76 9.47 -1.53
N ARG A 128 24.26 8.35 -0.98
CA ARG A 128 25.11 7.34 -0.33
C ARG A 128 25.68 6.30 -1.28
N THR A 129 24.95 5.98 -2.35
CA THR A 129 25.31 4.87 -3.25
C THR A 129 25.85 5.33 -4.61
N ASP A 130 25.62 6.60 -4.97
CA ASP A 130 25.83 7.14 -6.33
C ASP A 130 25.04 6.38 -7.42
N ARG A 131 24.04 5.57 -7.05
CA ARG A 131 23.22 4.77 -7.97
C ARG A 131 21.96 5.54 -8.39
N PRO A 132 21.47 5.31 -9.63
CA PRO A 132 20.34 6.04 -10.16
C PRO A 132 18.99 5.56 -9.60
N VAL A 133 18.04 6.49 -9.56
CA VAL A 133 16.62 6.22 -9.31
C VAL A 133 15.85 6.60 -10.57
N TRP A 134 15.15 5.67 -11.19
CA TRP A 134 14.26 5.93 -12.34
C TRP A 134 12.82 5.74 -11.91
N ASP A 135 11.97 6.71 -12.22
CA ASP A 135 10.55 6.66 -11.89
C ASP A 135 9.71 6.16 -13.07
N TYR A 136 8.74 5.31 -12.77
CA TYR A 136 7.63 4.95 -13.63
C TYR A 136 6.31 5.33 -12.98
N MET A 137 5.67 6.35 -13.54
CA MET A 137 4.30 6.71 -13.19
C MET A 137 3.33 5.78 -13.93
N ALA A 138 2.58 4.99 -13.17
CA ALA A 138 1.56 4.08 -13.69
C ALA A 138 0.23 4.83 -13.95
N HIS A 139 -0.86 4.47 -13.27
CA HIS A 139 -2.15 5.12 -13.48
C HIS A 139 -2.17 6.52 -12.83
N TYR A 140 -1.71 6.63 -11.59
CA TYR A 140 -1.59 7.90 -10.87
C TYR A 140 -0.18 8.15 -10.34
N ALA A 141 0.28 9.40 -10.44
CA ALA A 141 1.42 9.89 -9.67
C ALA A 141 1.18 11.37 -9.37
N ALA A 142 0.25 11.64 -8.46
CA ALA A 142 -0.26 12.98 -8.19
C ALA A 142 0.02 13.39 -6.73
N SER A 143 0.11 14.69 -6.46
CA SER A 143 0.32 15.24 -5.11
C SER A 143 1.57 14.62 -4.46
N GLY A 144 1.47 14.00 -3.28
CA GLY A 144 2.57 13.27 -2.64
C GLY A 144 3.24 12.23 -3.54
N GLY A 145 2.50 11.58 -4.45
CA GLY A 145 3.04 10.64 -5.44
C GLY A 145 3.94 11.33 -6.46
N TYR A 146 3.64 12.57 -6.84
CA TYR A 146 4.53 13.38 -7.68
C TYR A 146 5.73 13.93 -6.90
N MET A 147 5.55 14.26 -5.61
CA MET A 147 6.63 14.73 -4.73
C MET A 147 7.77 13.71 -4.64
N ILE A 148 7.45 12.44 -4.41
CA ILE A 148 8.46 11.38 -4.27
C ILE A 148 9.23 11.12 -5.58
N SER A 149 8.57 11.29 -6.73
CA SER A 149 9.19 11.17 -8.06
C SER A 149 10.29 12.22 -8.28
N MET A 150 10.30 13.33 -7.53
CA MET A 150 11.32 14.39 -7.68
C MET A 150 12.71 13.97 -7.20
N ALA A 151 12.84 12.83 -6.52
CA ALA A 151 14.15 12.25 -6.20
C ALA A 151 14.80 11.57 -7.42
N SER A 152 14.04 11.25 -8.47
CA SER A 152 14.47 10.44 -9.60
C SER A 152 15.32 11.20 -10.61
N ASP A 153 16.27 10.49 -11.24
CA ASP A 153 17.11 10.99 -12.34
C ASP A 153 16.35 11.08 -13.66
N LYS A 154 15.37 10.19 -13.85
CA LYS A 154 14.47 10.17 -15.01
C LYS A 154 13.07 9.80 -14.57
N ILE A 155 12.08 10.49 -15.14
CA ILE A 155 10.67 10.29 -14.86
C ILE A 155 9.96 9.87 -16.15
N TYR A 156 9.55 8.61 -16.19
CA TYR A 156 8.72 8.06 -17.23
C TYR A 156 7.26 8.01 -16.78
N ALA A 157 6.34 8.25 -17.70
CA ALA A 157 4.91 8.08 -17.44
C ALA A 157 4.25 7.19 -18.49
N ASN A 158 3.28 6.39 -18.04
CA ASN A 158 2.36 5.72 -18.95
C ASN A 158 1.59 6.75 -19.81
N PRO A 159 1.23 6.45 -21.08
CA PRO A 159 0.44 7.36 -21.90
C PRO A 159 -0.88 7.84 -21.28
N ASN A 160 -1.46 7.07 -20.35
CA ASN A 160 -2.70 7.39 -19.67
C ASN A 160 -2.51 7.86 -18.22
N THR A 161 -1.28 8.12 -17.77
CA THR A 161 -1.01 8.64 -16.43
C THR A 161 -1.72 9.96 -16.17
N THR A 162 -2.24 10.09 -14.96
CA THR A 162 -2.63 11.37 -14.36
C THR A 162 -1.61 11.77 -13.28
N THR A 163 -0.97 12.92 -13.46
CA THR A 163 0.13 13.40 -12.59
C THR A 163 -0.03 14.89 -12.23
N GLY A 164 0.99 15.49 -11.60
CA GLY A 164 0.97 16.84 -11.06
C GLY A 164 0.18 16.89 -9.77
N SER A 165 -0.92 17.66 -9.73
CA SER A 165 -1.63 17.98 -8.49
C SER A 165 -0.69 18.58 -7.43
N ILE A 166 0.21 19.45 -7.89
CA ILE A 166 1.17 20.13 -7.01
C ILE A 166 0.39 21.17 -6.20
N GLY A 167 0.22 20.86 -4.93
CA GLY A 167 -0.66 21.60 -4.03
C GLY A 167 -0.80 20.88 -2.70
N VAL A 168 -1.22 21.62 -1.67
CA VAL A 168 -1.51 21.09 -0.33
C VAL A 168 -2.90 21.55 0.05
N ILE A 169 -3.70 20.64 0.62
CA ILE A 169 -5.05 20.95 1.07
C ILE A 169 -5.24 20.51 2.52
N MET A 170 -6.06 21.26 3.24
CA MET A 170 -6.62 20.87 4.53
C MET A 170 -8.13 21.04 4.43
N SER A 171 -8.87 19.99 4.81
CA SER A 171 -10.32 19.94 4.65
C SER A 171 -10.99 19.53 5.96
N GLY A 172 -12.18 20.06 6.21
CA GLY A 172 -12.99 19.74 7.39
C GLY A 172 -14.45 20.14 7.18
N TYR A 173 -15.30 19.81 8.17
CA TYR A 173 -16.74 20.10 8.12
C TYR A 173 -17.16 20.92 9.34
N ASP A 174 -17.92 22.00 9.12
CA ASP A 174 -18.67 22.67 10.19
C ASP A 174 -20.07 22.01 10.31
N MET A 175 -20.28 21.29 11.40
CA MET A 175 -21.53 20.55 11.68
C MET A 175 -22.48 21.30 12.62
N SER A 176 -22.15 22.54 13.02
CA SER A 176 -22.92 23.30 14.01
C SER A 176 -24.39 23.48 13.62
N GLY A 177 -24.66 23.80 12.35
CA GLY A 177 -26.03 23.94 11.84
C GLY A 177 -26.82 22.63 11.80
N LEU A 178 -26.15 21.48 11.68
CA LEU A 178 -26.82 20.17 11.78
C LEU A 178 -27.19 19.86 13.23
N TYR A 179 -26.27 20.10 14.17
CA TYR A 179 -26.52 19.86 15.59
C TYR A 179 -27.70 20.70 16.11
N GLU A 180 -27.79 21.96 15.70
CA GLU A 180 -28.93 22.82 16.05
C GLU A 180 -30.28 22.22 15.59
N LYS A 181 -30.36 21.75 14.34
CA LYS A 181 -31.58 21.11 13.80
C LYS A 181 -31.99 19.84 14.53
N LEU A 182 -31.02 19.09 15.06
CA LEU A 182 -31.24 17.86 15.80
C LEU A 182 -31.46 18.08 17.30
N GLY A 183 -31.36 19.33 17.79
CA GLY A 183 -31.42 19.66 19.21
C GLY A 183 -30.21 19.14 20.01
N ILE A 184 -29.09 18.86 19.34
CA ILE A 184 -27.85 18.41 19.97
C ILE A 184 -27.06 19.63 20.43
N ARG A 185 -26.60 19.62 21.68
CA ARG A 185 -25.75 20.68 22.24
C ARG A 185 -24.31 20.18 22.31
N TYR A 186 -23.44 20.82 21.53
CA TYR A 186 -21.99 20.63 21.64
C TYR A 186 -21.44 21.52 22.77
N ILE A 187 -20.70 20.93 23.71
CA ILE A 187 -20.04 21.64 24.81
C ILE A 187 -18.57 21.25 24.77
N SER A 188 -17.68 22.24 24.69
CA SER A 188 -16.24 22.06 24.64
C SER A 188 -15.58 22.83 25.78
N ILE A 189 -14.71 22.15 26.53
CA ILE A 189 -13.93 22.73 27.62
C ILE A 189 -12.48 22.43 27.28
N THR A 190 -11.71 23.46 26.94
CA THR A 190 -10.35 23.31 26.43
C THR A 190 -9.33 23.96 27.33
N SER A 191 -8.07 23.54 27.17
CA SER A 191 -6.91 24.14 27.85
C SER A 191 -6.43 25.45 27.21
N GLY A 192 -6.96 25.84 26.06
CA GLY A 192 -6.55 27.04 25.33
C GLY A 192 -7.52 27.37 24.18
N GLU A 193 -7.46 28.63 23.73
CA GLU A 193 -8.42 29.23 22.78
C GLU A 193 -8.44 28.50 21.43
N ASN A 194 -7.27 28.13 20.90
CA ASN A 194 -7.14 27.49 19.58
C ASN A 194 -7.19 25.95 19.60
N LYS A 195 -7.57 25.32 20.73
CA LYS A 195 -7.52 23.85 20.88
C LYS A 195 -8.72 23.11 20.26
N ASP A 196 -9.87 23.77 20.20
CA ASP A 196 -11.09 23.23 19.57
C ASP A 196 -11.36 23.96 18.25
N SER A 197 -11.38 23.18 17.17
CA SER A 197 -11.60 23.64 15.81
C SER A 197 -12.88 23.07 15.18
N SER A 198 -13.82 22.57 16.00
CA SER A 198 -15.12 22.03 15.56
C SER A 198 -15.97 23.07 14.81
N LYS A 199 -15.81 24.35 15.14
CA LYS A 199 -16.25 25.49 14.36
C LYS A 199 -15.10 26.50 14.29
N MET A 200 -14.36 26.46 13.18
CA MET A 200 -13.18 27.31 13.03
C MET A 200 -13.55 28.80 12.98
N THR A 201 -12.79 29.61 13.72
CA THR A 201 -12.80 31.08 13.62
C THR A 201 -11.92 31.56 12.47
N GLU A 202 -12.04 32.84 12.08
CA GLU A 202 -11.14 33.45 11.10
C GLU A 202 -9.67 33.38 11.51
N GLU A 203 -9.38 33.52 12.82
CA GLU A 203 -8.02 33.39 13.36
C GLU A 203 -7.49 31.96 13.17
N GLN A 204 -8.28 30.94 13.53
CA GLN A 204 -7.88 29.54 13.36
C GLN A 204 -7.69 29.18 11.88
N ILE A 205 -8.56 29.67 11.00
CA ILE A 205 -8.39 29.50 9.55
C ILE A 205 -7.06 30.11 9.08
N ALA A 206 -6.72 31.33 9.54
CA ALA A 206 -5.45 31.95 9.20
C ALA A 206 -4.23 31.17 9.73
N ILE A 207 -4.32 30.58 10.92
CA ILE A 207 -3.27 29.72 11.48
C ILE A 207 -3.06 28.49 10.58
N TYR A 208 -4.13 27.79 10.20
CA TYR A 208 -4.02 26.62 9.33
C TYR A 208 -3.59 26.99 7.91
N GLN A 209 -4.03 28.14 7.39
CA GLN A 209 -3.56 28.64 6.09
C GLN A 209 -2.05 28.84 6.08
N GLY A 210 -1.47 29.39 7.16
CA GLY A 210 -0.02 29.52 7.29
C GLY A 210 0.72 28.17 7.21
N GLN A 211 0.15 27.10 7.78
CA GLN A 211 0.72 25.75 7.66
C GLN A 211 0.61 25.20 6.23
N VAL A 212 -0.56 25.38 5.58
CA VAL A 212 -0.76 24.98 4.19
C VAL A 212 0.22 25.71 3.26
N ASP A 213 0.43 27.01 3.47
CA ASP A 213 1.36 27.82 2.69
C ASP A 213 2.81 27.36 2.88
N GLU A 214 3.21 27.01 4.11
CA GLU A 214 4.54 26.48 4.41
C GLU A 214 4.80 25.17 3.65
N TYR A 215 3.89 24.20 3.77
CA TYR A 215 4.01 22.91 3.08
C TYR A 215 3.93 23.05 1.56
N TYR A 216 3.10 23.97 1.05
CA TYR A 216 3.02 24.26 -0.37
C TYR A 216 4.34 24.82 -0.92
N ASN A 217 4.94 25.80 -0.24
CA ASN A 217 6.21 26.38 -0.67
C ASN A 217 7.35 25.34 -0.63
N LYS A 218 7.33 24.45 0.36
CA LYS A 218 8.26 23.32 0.41
C LYS A 218 8.10 22.38 -0.78
N PHE A 219 6.86 22.03 -1.15
CA PHE A 219 6.59 21.20 -2.32
C PHE A 219 7.03 21.89 -3.62
N VAL A 220 6.76 23.19 -3.78
CA VAL A 220 7.26 23.96 -4.92
C VAL A 220 8.79 23.90 -5.01
N SER A 221 9.49 24.05 -3.89
CA SER A 221 10.96 23.97 -3.83
C SER A 221 11.47 22.59 -4.23
N ILE A 222 10.82 21.51 -3.77
CA ILE A 222 11.16 20.13 -4.17
C ILE A 222 11.01 19.92 -5.68
N VAL A 223 9.91 20.40 -6.27
CA VAL A 223 9.69 20.28 -7.73
C VAL A 223 10.67 21.16 -8.52
N SER A 224 10.95 22.37 -8.03
CA SER A 224 11.93 23.29 -8.61
C SER A 224 13.31 22.63 -8.69
N GLU A 225 13.76 22.01 -7.60
CA GLU A 225 15.02 21.25 -7.55
C GLU A 225 14.98 20.04 -8.50
N GLY A 226 13.98 19.17 -8.38
CA GLY A 226 13.90 17.93 -9.14
C GLY A 226 13.72 18.09 -10.65
N ARG A 227 13.10 19.19 -11.10
CA ARG A 227 12.88 19.48 -12.53
C ARG A 227 13.82 20.55 -13.10
N GLY A 228 14.69 21.12 -12.27
CA GLY A 228 15.58 22.22 -12.68
C GLY A 228 14.82 23.47 -13.15
N MET A 229 13.64 23.71 -12.61
CA MET A 229 12.77 24.85 -12.92
C MET A 229 12.94 25.95 -11.88
N THR A 230 12.65 27.19 -12.22
CA THR A 230 12.48 28.27 -11.23
C THR A 230 11.21 28.05 -10.40
N GLU A 231 11.19 28.52 -9.15
CA GLU A 231 9.97 28.44 -8.33
C GLU A 231 8.78 29.16 -8.99
N GLU A 232 9.02 30.24 -9.74
CA GLU A 232 7.98 30.96 -10.47
C GLU A 232 7.35 30.10 -11.58
N GLU A 233 8.16 29.36 -12.34
CA GLU A 233 7.69 28.41 -13.36
C GLU A 233 6.87 27.29 -12.71
N VAL A 234 7.36 26.75 -11.58
CA VAL A 234 6.63 25.72 -10.84
C VAL A 234 5.30 26.27 -10.31
N LYS A 235 5.28 27.46 -9.71
CA LYS A 235 4.04 28.10 -9.20
C LYS A 235 3.01 28.33 -10.30
N ALA A 236 3.43 28.57 -11.54
CA ALA A 236 2.51 28.69 -12.68
C ALA A 236 1.82 27.35 -13.04
N LEU A 237 2.43 26.22 -12.66
CA LEU A 237 1.91 24.86 -12.87
C LEU A 237 1.28 24.26 -11.59
N ALA A 238 1.57 24.83 -10.42
CA ALA A 238 1.26 24.30 -9.10
C ALA A 238 0.05 24.98 -8.44
N ASP A 239 -1.11 24.91 -9.09
CA ASP A 239 -2.39 25.37 -8.53
C ASP A 239 -3.31 24.22 -8.10
N GLY A 240 -2.74 23.03 -7.89
CA GLY A 240 -3.46 21.83 -7.48
C GLY A 240 -4.16 21.07 -8.61
N ARG A 241 -4.11 21.53 -9.86
CA ARG A 241 -4.67 20.77 -11.00
C ARG A 241 -3.84 19.54 -11.34
N VAL A 242 -4.50 18.55 -11.93
CA VAL A 242 -3.84 17.38 -12.54
C VAL A 242 -3.50 17.63 -14.01
N TYR A 243 -2.53 16.87 -14.52
CA TYR A 243 -2.10 16.85 -15.91
C TYR A 243 -2.16 15.43 -16.47
N THR A 244 -2.53 15.30 -17.74
CA THR A 244 -2.29 14.06 -18.50
C THR A 244 -0.79 13.91 -18.79
N ALA A 245 -0.31 12.71 -19.10
CA ALA A 245 1.08 12.47 -19.47
C ALA A 245 1.59 13.43 -20.57
N ASN A 246 0.80 13.68 -21.62
CA ASN A 246 1.16 14.63 -22.68
C ASN A 246 1.29 16.07 -22.18
N GLN A 247 0.39 16.51 -21.30
CA GLN A 247 0.47 17.85 -20.71
C GLN A 247 1.68 17.97 -19.78
N ALA A 248 1.93 16.94 -18.96
CA ALA A 248 3.07 16.87 -18.07
C ALA A 248 4.39 16.95 -18.84
N LEU A 249 4.52 16.18 -19.93
CA LEU A 249 5.70 16.22 -20.80
C LEU A 249 5.92 17.61 -21.40
N ASN A 250 4.87 18.21 -21.96
CA ASN A 250 4.95 19.55 -22.55
C ASN A 250 5.28 20.65 -21.53
N ASN A 251 4.88 20.46 -20.27
CA ASN A 251 5.18 21.36 -19.17
C ASN A 251 6.52 21.06 -18.49
N GLY A 252 7.26 20.04 -18.94
CA GLY A 252 8.54 19.62 -18.35
C GLY A 252 8.44 18.90 -17.00
N LEU A 253 7.23 18.45 -16.62
CA LEU A 253 6.97 17.76 -15.35
C LEU A 253 7.42 16.29 -15.36
N ILE A 254 7.58 15.70 -16.54
CA ILE A 254 8.14 14.36 -16.77
C ILE A 254 9.14 14.41 -17.93
N ASP A 255 9.93 13.36 -18.10
CA ASP A 255 10.96 13.29 -19.13
C ASP A 255 10.50 12.55 -20.38
N GLU A 256 9.72 11.47 -20.21
CA GLU A 256 9.32 10.62 -21.33
C GLU A 256 7.98 9.92 -21.09
N ILE A 257 7.26 9.65 -22.18
CA ILE A 257 6.04 8.85 -22.17
C ILE A 257 6.38 7.49 -22.76
N SER A 258 6.19 6.43 -21.98
CA SER A 258 6.58 5.07 -22.36
C SER A 258 5.64 4.02 -21.76
N LEU A 259 5.62 2.84 -22.37
CA LEU A 259 5.14 1.63 -21.71
C LEU A 259 6.17 1.14 -20.70
N TYR A 260 5.73 0.34 -19.73
CA TYR A 260 6.58 -0.16 -18.64
C TYR A 260 7.70 -1.05 -19.17
N GLU A 261 7.38 -1.94 -20.12
CA GLU A 261 8.34 -2.84 -20.75
C GLU A 261 9.42 -2.07 -21.52
N ASP A 262 9.03 -1.01 -22.23
CA ASP A 262 9.96 -0.18 -23.00
C ASP A 262 10.90 0.61 -22.09
N MET A 263 10.38 1.16 -20.98
CA MET A 263 11.20 1.88 -20.00
C MET A 263 12.17 0.93 -19.29
N THR A 264 11.70 -0.22 -18.82
CA THR A 264 12.56 -1.21 -18.15
C THR A 264 13.66 -1.69 -19.10
N MET A 265 13.38 -1.91 -20.38
CA MET A 265 14.40 -2.21 -21.38
C MET A 265 15.42 -1.07 -21.55
N ALA A 266 14.97 0.19 -21.55
CA ALA A 266 15.87 1.35 -21.60
C ALA A 266 16.78 1.41 -20.36
N MET A 267 16.22 1.18 -19.17
CA MET A 267 16.99 1.12 -17.92
C MET A 267 18.03 0.00 -17.94
N CYS A 268 17.63 -1.21 -18.36
CA CYS A 268 18.56 -2.33 -18.51
C CYS A 268 19.70 -2.01 -19.48
N SER A 269 19.37 -1.37 -20.61
CA SER A 269 20.38 -1.01 -21.61
C SER A 269 21.36 0.04 -21.10
N GLU A 270 20.93 0.93 -20.21
CA GLU A 270 21.79 1.97 -19.64
C GLU A 270 22.68 1.43 -18.52
N LEU A 271 22.13 0.59 -17.65
CA LEU A 271 22.86 0.05 -16.49
C LEU A 271 23.63 -1.25 -16.79
N GLY A 272 23.30 -1.95 -17.88
CA GLY A 272 23.86 -3.26 -18.20
C GLY A 272 23.36 -4.39 -17.29
N VAL A 273 22.28 -4.15 -16.56
CA VAL A 273 21.67 -5.07 -15.59
C VAL A 273 20.27 -5.46 -16.07
N TYR A 274 19.96 -6.75 -16.07
CA TYR A 274 18.69 -7.28 -16.63
C TYR A 274 17.83 -8.01 -15.61
N GLU A 275 18.30 -8.11 -14.37
CA GLU A 275 17.58 -8.74 -13.27
C GLU A 275 16.90 -7.65 -12.43
N PHE A 276 15.59 -7.78 -12.25
CA PHE A 276 14.82 -6.91 -11.35
C PHE A 276 14.44 -7.69 -10.10
N TYR A 277 14.55 -7.06 -8.94
CA TYR A 277 14.18 -7.62 -7.66
C TYR A 277 13.01 -6.85 -7.05
N GLU A 278 12.01 -7.58 -6.59
CA GLU A 278 10.91 -7.05 -5.80
C GLU A 278 10.69 -7.99 -4.61
N PRO A 279 10.54 -7.48 -3.37
CA PRO A 279 10.28 -8.32 -2.22
C PRO A 279 8.93 -9.05 -2.39
N GLU A 280 8.91 -10.35 -2.13
CA GLU A 280 7.68 -11.13 -2.14
C GLU A 280 6.73 -10.60 -1.05
N THR A 281 5.49 -10.29 -1.41
CA THR A 281 4.48 -9.96 -0.41
C THR A 281 4.10 -11.22 0.37
N GLU A 282 3.70 -11.07 1.65
CA GLU A 282 3.21 -12.22 2.43
C GLU A 282 2.11 -12.98 1.68
N LEU A 283 1.24 -12.28 0.95
CA LEU A 283 0.16 -12.90 0.18
C LEU A 283 0.68 -13.73 -1.00
N ASP A 284 1.70 -13.26 -1.72
CA ASP A 284 2.33 -14.01 -2.82
C ASP A 284 3.08 -15.23 -2.29
N PHE A 285 3.73 -15.08 -1.13
CA PHE A 285 4.39 -16.18 -0.44
C PHE A 285 3.38 -17.24 0.05
N PHE A 286 2.28 -16.84 0.70
CA PHE A 286 1.22 -17.77 1.09
C PHE A 286 0.58 -18.41 -0.14
N THR A 287 0.33 -17.66 -1.21
CA THR A 287 -0.23 -18.20 -2.46
C THR A 287 0.70 -19.22 -3.10
N SER A 288 2.01 -18.95 -3.15
CA SER A 288 3.01 -19.88 -3.70
C SER A 288 3.16 -21.13 -2.82
N LEU A 289 3.11 -20.97 -1.49
CA LEU A 289 3.11 -22.07 -0.53
C LEU A 289 1.84 -22.92 -0.65
N PHE A 290 0.65 -22.31 -0.70
CA PHE A 290 -0.62 -23.00 -0.89
C PHE A 290 -0.68 -23.71 -2.23
N ALA A 291 -0.20 -23.11 -3.32
CA ALA A 291 -0.12 -23.76 -4.62
C ALA A 291 0.81 -24.99 -4.61
N ARG A 292 1.95 -24.90 -3.89
CA ARG A 292 2.84 -26.05 -3.69
C ARG A 292 2.18 -27.15 -2.85
N ILE A 293 1.40 -26.79 -1.83
CA ILE A 293 0.67 -27.74 -0.97
C ILE A 293 -0.52 -28.38 -1.71
N GLU A 294 -1.26 -27.63 -2.52
CA GLU A 294 -2.39 -28.11 -3.32
C GLU A 294 -1.96 -29.17 -4.35
N SER A 295 -0.71 -29.09 -4.84
CA SER A 295 -0.14 -30.12 -5.71
C SER A 295 0.16 -31.46 -5.03
N VAL A 296 0.17 -31.50 -3.68
CA VAL A 296 0.58 -32.66 -2.88
C VAL A 296 -0.58 -33.30 -2.10
N ILE A 297 -1.69 -32.57 -1.91
CA ILE A 297 -2.83 -33.05 -1.10
C ILE A 297 -4.04 -33.36 -1.99
N PRO A 298 -4.56 -34.60 -2.01
CA PRO A 298 -5.82 -34.89 -2.71
C PRO A 298 -6.98 -34.11 -2.08
N LYS A 299 -7.91 -33.62 -2.91
CA LYS A 299 -9.07 -32.81 -2.51
C LYS A 299 -9.71 -33.31 -1.22
N SER A 300 -9.94 -32.40 -0.27
CA SER A 300 -10.60 -32.75 1.00
C SER A 300 -12.08 -33.06 0.80
N GLU A 301 -12.67 -33.86 1.70
CA GLU A 301 -14.11 -34.17 1.68
C GLU A 301 -14.99 -32.90 1.74
N ALA A 302 -14.50 -31.82 2.36
CA ALA A 302 -15.18 -30.52 2.40
C ALA A 302 -15.20 -29.82 1.03
N GLN A 303 -14.16 -30.01 0.22
CA GLN A 303 -14.07 -29.47 -1.13
C GLN A 303 -15.01 -30.23 -2.09
N ILE A 304 -15.11 -31.55 -1.91
CA ILE A 304 -16.09 -32.40 -2.62
C ILE A 304 -17.53 -32.01 -2.25
N LEU A 305 -17.80 -31.74 -0.96
CA LEU A 305 -19.11 -31.28 -0.50
C LEU A 305 -19.46 -29.88 -1.02
N LYS A 306 -18.48 -28.98 -1.11
CA LYS A 306 -18.67 -27.61 -1.63
C LYS A 306 -18.91 -27.61 -3.15
N GLU A 307 -18.19 -28.43 -3.91
CA GLU A 307 -18.44 -28.65 -5.34
C GLU A 307 -19.82 -29.30 -5.56
N THR A 308 -20.19 -30.30 -4.76
CA THR A 308 -21.53 -30.94 -4.83
C THR A 308 -22.65 -29.96 -4.45
N ALA A 309 -22.41 -29.07 -3.50
CA ALA A 309 -23.38 -28.04 -3.09
C ALA A 309 -23.48 -26.88 -4.10
N ALA A 310 -22.42 -26.60 -4.86
CA ALA A 310 -22.46 -25.64 -5.97
C ALA A 310 -23.19 -26.21 -7.20
N ASP A 311 -23.09 -27.51 -7.44
CA ASP A 311 -23.84 -28.23 -8.49
C ASP A 311 -25.33 -28.40 -8.15
N MET A 312 -25.71 -28.27 -6.88
CA MET A 312 -27.11 -28.31 -6.43
C MET A 312 -27.56 -26.89 -6.02
N GLU A 313 -28.03 -26.09 -6.98
CA GLU A 313 -28.54 -24.73 -6.80
C GLU A 313 -29.28 -24.55 -5.46
N SER A 314 -28.69 -23.80 -4.52
CA SER A 314 -29.34 -23.42 -3.27
C SER A 314 -29.23 -21.91 -3.01
N GLY A 315 -30.32 -21.22 -3.35
CA GLY A 315 -30.93 -20.11 -2.59
C GLY A 315 -30.07 -18.88 -2.26
N VAL A 316 -30.24 -17.83 -3.07
CA VAL A 316 -29.73 -16.47 -2.78
C VAL A 316 -30.63 -15.76 -1.74
N PRO A 317 -30.08 -15.07 -0.71
CA PRO A 317 -30.85 -14.15 0.13
C PRO A 317 -31.03 -12.77 -0.55
N MET A 318 -32.27 -12.30 -0.66
CA MET A 318 -32.60 -10.93 -1.13
C MET A 318 -32.25 -9.88 -0.07
N TYR A 319 -31.44 -8.88 -0.46
CA TYR A 319 -31.21 -7.67 0.33
C TYR A 319 -32.42 -6.72 0.26
N TYR A 320 -32.92 -6.33 1.44
CA TYR A 320 -33.83 -5.19 1.59
C TYR A 320 -33.03 -3.88 1.51
N ALA A 321 -33.20 -3.16 0.41
CA ALA A 321 -32.92 -1.73 0.34
C ALA A 321 -33.97 -1.09 -0.59
N GLU A 322 -35.07 -0.61 0.00
CA GLU A 322 -35.97 0.30 -0.71
C GLU A 322 -35.24 1.62 -0.96
N GLN A 323 -35.05 1.94 -2.24
CA GLN A 323 -34.63 3.25 -2.69
C GLN A 323 -35.75 4.26 -2.34
N LEU A 324 -35.45 5.16 -1.42
CA LEU A 324 -36.24 6.37 -1.22
C LEU A 324 -36.22 7.17 -2.52
N ARG A 325 -37.41 7.34 -3.12
CA ARG A 325 -37.70 8.31 -4.18
C ARG A 325 -38.08 9.65 -3.59
#